data_AF-A0A8J7BQH6-F1
#
_entry.id   AF-A0A8J7BQH6-F1
#
_cell.length_a   1.000
_cell.length_b   1.000
_cell.length_c   1.000
_cell.angle_alpha   90.00
_cell.angle_beta   90.00
_cell.angle_gamma   90.00
#
_symmetry.space_group_name_H-M   'P 1'
#
loop_
_entity.id
_entity.type
_entity.pdbx_description
1 polymer ?
#
loop_
_entity_poly.entity_id
_entity_poly.type
_entity_poly.pdbx_seq_one_letter_code
_entity_poly.pdbx_strand_id
1 'polypeptide(L)'
;MAEGRSVDKTVSSLKPELLDQWFPVQQQQYYVSQWMGIGRVGLTKRRAECLVQLWAYLFLKQQFQLGQMPKASLTDLGSLEGLVPCTHREAAELFYSKTERGSDRAAGMMIDRLAALGLIEKKFDGHTICIGIRPLPTTPPPKDPSLPEVLPDAFNPRTDTIPIANLLARNYSWMDKDPSAIAPQKIAKILRCWAQQYPKGMRVLRRCDNLTAVGINILFPVASESEVNFFLPPTKSLYLTTSTEVDPFKIATPGDPDCTSIFVRSWMIDPPYMQRQQMYQFLEDGRKTLVAMQEDFPNLCDIYALAIHPIYEELQPAIGFHKTCQAPQSLLYWTYQPVDRYLALDLKQAVANLKLDLFPSDR
;
A
#
# COMPACT_ATOMS: atom_id res chain seq x y z
N MET A 1 -40.37 50.51 4.12
CA MET A 1 -38.89 50.56 4.19
C MET A 1 -38.47 49.32 4.97
N ALA A 2 -38.44 48.19 4.29
CA ALA A 2 -37.25 47.58 3.65
C ALA A 2 -36.55 46.64 4.64
N GLU A 3 -36.98 45.37 4.53
CA GLU A 3 -36.48 44.17 5.20
C GLU A 3 -34.99 43.93 4.88
N GLY A 4 -34.19 43.68 5.92
CA GLY A 4 -32.83 43.15 5.79
C GLY A 4 -32.88 41.64 5.58
N ARG A 5 -32.97 41.21 4.31
CA ARG A 5 -32.78 39.81 3.91
C ARG A 5 -31.30 39.42 3.99
N SER A 6 -31.03 38.41 4.82
CA SER A 6 -30.27 37.20 4.49
C SER A 6 -29.28 37.32 3.32
N VAL A 7 -27.98 37.32 3.63
CA VAL A 7 -26.94 36.88 2.70
C VAL A 7 -26.41 35.53 3.17
N ASP A 8 -27.28 34.53 3.12
CA ASP A 8 -26.88 33.15 2.94
C ASP A 8 -26.49 33.01 1.45
N LYS A 9 -25.23 33.29 1.13
CA LYS A 9 -24.66 32.98 -0.18
C LYS A 9 -23.94 31.65 -0.05
N THR A 10 -24.74 30.59 -0.20
CA THR A 10 -24.32 29.28 -0.65
C THR A 10 -23.20 29.42 -1.69
N VAL A 11 -22.03 28.91 -1.34
CA VAL A 11 -20.94 28.60 -2.26
C VAL A 11 -21.55 27.86 -3.44
N SER A 12 -21.61 28.49 -4.62
CA SER A 12 -22.04 27.83 -5.85
C SER A 12 -20.95 26.82 -6.21
N SER A 13 -21.06 25.62 -5.66
CA SER A 13 -20.10 24.52 -5.77
C SER A 13 -19.90 24.11 -7.23
N LEU A 14 -18.64 23.93 -7.65
CA LEU A 14 -18.29 23.23 -8.88
C LEU A 14 -19.05 21.90 -8.94
N LYS A 15 -19.93 21.73 -9.93
CA LYS A 15 -20.71 20.50 -10.08
C LYS A 15 -19.82 19.39 -10.67
N PRO A 16 -19.73 18.21 -10.03
CA PRO A 16 -18.91 17.09 -10.54
C PRO A 16 -19.26 16.68 -11.99
N GLU A 17 -20.54 16.79 -12.36
CA GLU A 17 -21.06 16.45 -13.69
C GLU A 17 -20.46 17.30 -14.83
N LEU A 18 -19.96 18.49 -14.51
CA LEU A 18 -19.37 19.41 -15.49
C LEU A 18 -17.88 19.17 -15.72
N LEU A 19 -17.28 18.14 -15.09
CA LEU A 19 -15.85 17.87 -15.18
C LEU A 19 -15.37 17.78 -16.64
N ASP A 20 -16.11 17.12 -17.52
CA ASP A 20 -15.72 16.92 -18.92
C ASP A 20 -15.59 18.23 -19.71
N GLN A 21 -16.25 19.32 -19.27
CA GLN A 21 -16.10 20.65 -19.88
C GLN A 21 -14.75 21.28 -19.53
N TRP A 22 -14.30 21.04 -18.31
CA TRP A 22 -13.07 21.61 -17.77
C TRP A 22 -11.87 20.70 -17.98
N PHE A 23 -12.07 19.40 -18.13
CA PHE A 23 -11.02 18.42 -18.34
C PHE A 23 -11.50 17.35 -19.33
N PRO A 24 -11.25 17.53 -20.63
CA PRO A 24 -11.82 16.69 -21.68
C PRO A 24 -11.46 15.21 -21.53
N VAL A 25 -12.36 14.33 -21.98
CA VAL A 25 -12.20 12.87 -21.87
C VAL A 25 -10.91 12.36 -22.51
N GLN A 26 -10.46 12.97 -23.62
CA GLN A 26 -9.19 12.62 -24.26
C GLN A 26 -8.00 12.87 -23.33
N GLN A 27 -8.01 13.98 -22.60
CA GLN A 27 -6.98 14.31 -21.62
C GLN A 27 -7.07 13.37 -20.41
N GLN A 28 -8.27 13.06 -19.93
CA GLN A 28 -8.46 12.04 -18.88
C GLN A 28 -7.86 10.70 -19.30
N GLN A 29 -8.11 10.24 -20.53
CA GLN A 29 -7.58 8.98 -21.07
C GLN A 29 -6.06 8.99 -21.19
N TYR A 30 -5.46 10.15 -21.51
CA TYR A 30 -4.01 10.32 -21.49
C TYR A 30 -3.44 10.09 -20.08
N TYR A 31 -3.98 10.72 -19.03
CA TYR A 31 -3.51 10.47 -17.67
C TYR A 31 -3.77 9.03 -17.22
N VAL A 32 -4.93 8.46 -17.55
CA VAL A 32 -5.21 7.06 -17.25
C VAL A 32 -4.19 6.14 -17.91
N SER A 33 -3.79 6.39 -19.16
CA SER A 33 -2.77 5.57 -19.83
C SER A 33 -1.38 5.74 -19.21
N GLN A 34 -1.01 6.95 -18.77
CA GLN A 34 0.22 7.18 -18.00
C GLN A 34 0.21 6.37 -16.69
N TRP A 35 -0.86 6.46 -15.90
CA TRP A 35 -1.01 5.70 -14.66
C TRP A 35 -1.00 4.18 -14.88
N MET A 36 -1.64 3.71 -15.96
CA MET A 36 -1.67 2.29 -16.33
C MET A 36 -0.32 1.80 -16.87
N GLY A 37 0.43 2.65 -17.59
CA GLY A 37 1.73 2.32 -18.18
C GLY A 37 2.83 2.08 -17.15
N ILE A 38 2.68 2.62 -15.94
CA ILE A 38 3.59 2.36 -14.80
C ILE A 38 3.45 0.93 -14.29
N GLY A 39 2.36 0.22 -14.61
CA GLY A 39 2.21 -1.20 -14.28
C GLY A 39 1.97 -1.49 -12.80
N ARG A 40 1.48 -0.51 -12.02
CA ARG A 40 1.29 -0.64 -10.57
C ARG A 40 0.36 -1.79 -10.19
N VAL A 41 0.80 -2.61 -9.25
CA VAL A 41 0.00 -3.73 -8.70
C VAL A 41 -1.33 -3.24 -8.11
N GLY A 42 -2.43 -3.90 -8.46
CA GLY A 42 -3.77 -3.52 -7.95
C GLY A 42 -4.41 -2.27 -8.57
N LEU A 43 -3.71 -1.54 -9.43
CA LEU A 43 -4.31 -0.43 -10.19
C LEU A 43 -5.02 -0.97 -11.44
N THR A 44 -6.35 -1.01 -11.39
CA THR A 44 -7.16 -1.37 -12.56
C THR A 44 -7.50 -0.11 -13.36
N LYS A 45 -7.85 -0.27 -14.65
CA LYS A 45 -8.32 0.84 -15.50
C LYS A 45 -9.41 1.66 -14.82
N ARG A 46 -10.38 1.00 -14.19
CA ARG A 46 -11.48 1.68 -13.47
C ARG A 46 -11.00 2.49 -12.27
N ARG A 47 -10.03 1.97 -11.51
CA ARG A 47 -9.42 2.69 -10.37
C ARG A 47 -8.63 3.89 -10.85
N ALA A 48 -7.88 3.74 -11.94
CA ALA A 48 -7.14 4.84 -12.57
C ALA A 48 -8.09 5.93 -13.10
N GLU A 49 -9.19 5.56 -13.75
CA GLU A 49 -10.24 6.51 -14.18
C GLU A 49 -10.80 7.29 -12.99
N CYS A 50 -11.20 6.60 -11.92
CA CYS A 50 -11.73 7.25 -10.72
C CYS A 50 -10.69 8.18 -10.07
N LEU A 51 -9.42 7.77 -10.01
CA LEU A 51 -8.33 8.58 -9.48
C LEU A 51 -8.15 9.88 -10.29
N VAL A 52 -8.06 9.78 -11.62
CA VAL A 52 -7.86 10.92 -12.51
C VAL A 52 -9.03 11.89 -12.45
N GLN A 53 -10.26 11.36 -12.44
CA GLN A 53 -11.45 12.19 -12.27
C GLN A 53 -11.45 12.90 -10.91
N LEU A 54 -11.07 12.19 -9.84
CA LEU A 54 -11.02 12.76 -8.49
C LEU A 54 -9.99 13.86 -8.41
N TRP A 55 -8.81 13.62 -8.98
CA TRP A 55 -7.74 14.60 -9.02
C TRP A 55 -8.16 15.87 -9.76
N ALA A 56 -8.69 15.73 -10.98
CA ALA A 56 -9.17 16.86 -11.76
C ALA A 56 -10.25 17.68 -11.02
N TYR A 57 -11.20 16.98 -10.39
CA TYR A 57 -12.27 17.63 -9.64
C TYR A 57 -11.75 18.40 -8.42
N LEU A 58 -10.90 17.77 -7.60
CA LEU A 58 -10.33 18.42 -6.41
C LEU A 58 -9.44 19.60 -6.79
N PHE A 59 -8.69 19.49 -7.89
CA PHE A 59 -7.84 20.56 -8.38
C PHE A 59 -8.67 21.77 -8.80
N LEU A 60 -9.71 21.56 -9.61
CA LEU A 60 -10.64 22.62 -9.99
C LEU A 60 -11.36 23.22 -8.77
N LYS A 61 -11.76 22.40 -7.80
CA LYS A 61 -12.42 22.85 -6.57
C LYS A 61 -11.50 23.77 -5.75
N GLN A 62 -10.22 23.42 -5.63
CA GLN A 62 -9.23 24.25 -4.97
C GLN A 62 -8.98 25.57 -5.73
N GLN A 63 -8.81 25.51 -7.06
CA GLN A 63 -8.64 26.70 -7.90
C GLN A 63 -9.85 27.64 -7.82
N PHE A 64 -11.06 27.08 -7.78
CA PHE A 64 -12.30 27.84 -7.58
C PHE A 64 -12.31 28.57 -6.23
N GLN A 65 -11.93 27.89 -5.15
CA GLN A 65 -11.85 28.48 -3.81
C GLN A 65 -10.80 29.60 -3.72
N LEU A 66 -9.72 29.50 -4.49
CA LEU A 66 -8.68 30.52 -4.59
C LEU A 66 -9.02 31.65 -5.57
N GLY A 67 -10.17 31.58 -6.26
CA GLY A 67 -10.58 32.56 -7.28
C GLY A 67 -9.74 32.50 -8.57
N GLN A 68 -9.00 31.42 -8.78
CA GLN A 68 -8.04 31.22 -9.88
C GLN A 68 -8.57 30.23 -10.93
N MET A 69 -9.86 30.31 -11.25
CA MET A 69 -10.45 29.40 -12.23
C MET A 69 -9.71 29.47 -13.58
N PRO A 70 -9.34 28.32 -14.16
CA PRO A 70 -8.75 28.27 -15.50
C PRO A 70 -9.63 29.01 -16.51
N LYS A 71 -9.03 29.80 -17.39
CA LYS A 71 -9.77 30.48 -18.47
C LYS A 71 -10.14 29.56 -19.63
N ALA A 72 -9.50 28.39 -19.69
CA ALA A 72 -9.70 27.36 -20.69
C ALA A 72 -9.70 25.99 -20.02
N SER A 73 -10.11 24.94 -20.75
CA SER A 73 -10.04 23.57 -20.28
C SER A 73 -8.61 23.19 -19.89
N LEU A 74 -8.48 22.45 -18.79
CA LEU A 74 -7.22 21.94 -18.26
C LEU A 74 -6.52 21.04 -19.28
N THR A 75 -5.28 21.41 -19.60
CA THR A 75 -4.35 20.58 -20.37
C THR A 75 -3.42 19.78 -19.47
N ASP A 76 -3.28 20.16 -18.20
CA ASP A 76 -2.44 19.48 -17.21
C ASP A 76 -3.13 19.44 -15.83
N LEU A 77 -2.79 18.43 -15.03
CA LEU A 77 -3.22 18.27 -13.65
C LEU A 77 -2.09 18.72 -12.72
N GLY A 78 -2.27 19.89 -12.11
CA GLY A 78 -1.35 20.40 -11.11
C GLY A 78 -1.45 19.65 -9.78
N SER A 79 -0.47 19.91 -8.90
CA SER A 79 -0.45 19.39 -7.53
C SER A 79 -1.53 20.06 -6.68
N LEU A 80 -2.12 19.30 -5.74
CA LEU A 80 -3.03 19.86 -4.75
C LEU A 80 -2.24 20.45 -3.58
N GLU A 81 -2.61 21.64 -3.13
CA GLU A 81 -2.08 22.20 -1.88
C GLU A 81 -2.86 21.62 -0.69
N GLY A 82 -2.40 20.48 -0.16
CA GLY A 82 -2.99 19.84 1.01
C GLY A 82 -4.26 19.02 0.73
N LEU A 83 -5.12 18.91 1.75
CA LEU A 83 -6.34 18.08 1.71
C LEU A 83 -7.56 18.92 1.31
N VAL A 84 -8.28 18.50 0.27
CA VAL A 84 -9.47 19.19 -0.24
C VAL A 84 -10.74 18.43 0.18
N PRO A 85 -11.75 19.09 0.76
CA PRO A 85 -12.98 18.43 1.20
C PRO A 85 -13.77 17.86 0.00
N CYS A 86 -14.22 16.61 0.13
CA CYS A 86 -14.98 15.90 -0.89
C CYS A 86 -15.99 14.97 -0.23
N THR A 87 -17.28 15.20 -0.45
CA THR A 87 -18.32 14.32 0.07
C THR A 87 -18.38 13.01 -0.73
N HIS A 88 -18.88 11.94 -0.11
CA HIS A 88 -19.14 10.70 -0.84
C HIS A 88 -20.13 10.88 -1.99
N ARG A 89 -21.05 11.84 -1.88
CA ARG A 89 -21.99 12.20 -2.94
C ARG A 89 -21.29 12.85 -4.12
N GLU A 90 -20.44 13.85 -3.89
CA GLU A 90 -19.64 14.47 -4.96
C GLU A 90 -18.79 13.41 -5.67
N ALA A 91 -18.16 12.51 -4.91
CA ALA A 91 -17.40 11.40 -5.48
C ALA A 91 -18.27 10.38 -6.23
N ALA A 92 -19.51 10.12 -5.78
CA ALA A 92 -20.42 9.23 -6.48
C ALA A 92 -20.89 9.82 -7.81
N GLU A 93 -21.26 11.10 -7.83
CA GLU A 93 -21.59 11.84 -9.05
C GLU A 93 -20.41 11.84 -10.02
N LEU A 94 -19.19 12.02 -9.52
CA LEU A 94 -17.97 11.96 -10.31
C LEU A 94 -17.71 10.57 -10.92
N PHE A 95 -17.70 9.52 -10.10
CA PHE A 95 -17.31 8.18 -10.54
C PHE A 95 -18.42 7.50 -11.36
N TYR A 96 -19.68 7.76 -11.05
CA TYR A 96 -20.80 6.97 -11.52
C TYR A 96 -21.86 7.77 -12.28
N SER A 97 -21.69 9.07 -12.55
CA SER A 97 -22.66 9.87 -13.33
C SER A 97 -23.11 9.22 -14.65
N LYS A 98 -22.21 8.50 -15.32
CA LYS A 98 -22.47 7.84 -16.61
C LYS A 98 -22.99 6.40 -16.48
N THR A 99 -23.23 5.93 -15.27
CA THR A 99 -23.62 4.54 -15.00
C THR A 99 -24.78 4.49 -14.03
N GLU A 100 -25.85 3.75 -14.35
CA GLU A 100 -26.98 3.53 -13.43
C GLU A 100 -26.59 2.77 -12.14
N ARG A 101 -25.36 2.25 -12.07
CA ARG A 101 -24.82 1.52 -10.91
C ARG A 101 -23.77 2.37 -10.20
N GLY A 102 -24.18 3.00 -9.10
CA GLY A 102 -23.28 3.73 -8.20
C GLY A 102 -24.06 4.32 -7.02
N SER A 103 -23.45 4.32 -5.84
CA SER A 103 -24.01 4.95 -4.64
C SER A 103 -22.90 5.65 -3.87
N ASP A 104 -23.25 6.57 -2.98
CA ASP A 104 -22.33 7.23 -2.06
C ASP A 104 -21.46 6.21 -1.31
N ARG A 105 -22.05 5.07 -0.92
CA ARG A 105 -21.31 3.96 -0.29
C ARG A 105 -20.29 3.34 -1.24
N ALA A 106 -20.65 3.10 -2.49
CA ALA A 106 -19.73 2.55 -3.49
C ALA A 106 -18.56 3.51 -3.77
N ALA A 107 -18.84 4.82 -3.82
CA ALA A 107 -17.82 5.85 -3.96
C ALA A 107 -16.88 5.88 -2.76
N GLY A 108 -17.42 5.82 -1.53
CA GLY A 108 -16.63 5.68 -0.31
C GLY A 108 -15.69 4.47 -0.36
N MET A 109 -16.19 3.29 -0.77
CA MET A 109 -15.34 2.10 -0.94
C MET A 109 -14.27 2.27 -2.03
N MET A 110 -14.54 3.02 -3.11
CA MET A 110 -13.52 3.32 -4.12
C MET A 110 -12.43 4.22 -3.55
N ILE A 111 -12.80 5.27 -2.79
CA ILE A 111 -11.85 6.15 -2.10
C ILE A 111 -11.00 5.33 -1.12
N ASP A 112 -11.61 4.42 -0.35
CA ASP A 112 -10.89 3.54 0.56
C ASP A 112 -9.85 2.69 -0.18
N ARG A 113 -10.20 2.17 -1.36
CA ARG A 113 -9.28 1.38 -2.20
C ARG A 113 -8.15 2.23 -2.77
N LEU A 114 -8.43 3.45 -3.23
CA LEU A 114 -7.39 4.36 -3.72
C LEU A 114 -6.43 4.78 -2.58
N ALA A 115 -6.96 5.02 -1.38
CA ALA A 115 -6.17 5.33 -0.20
C ALA A 115 -5.33 4.12 0.24
N ALA A 116 -5.92 2.92 0.22
CA ALA A 116 -5.22 1.68 0.53
C ALA A 116 -4.06 1.42 -0.45
N LEU A 117 -4.23 1.75 -1.74
CA LEU A 117 -3.16 1.68 -2.75
C LEU A 117 -2.08 2.77 -2.59
N GLY A 118 -2.23 3.68 -1.63
CA GLY A 118 -1.31 4.80 -1.42
C GLY A 118 -1.35 5.85 -2.52
N LEU A 119 -2.44 5.94 -3.28
CA LEU A 119 -2.62 6.92 -4.38
C LEU A 119 -3.20 8.24 -3.89
N ILE A 120 -3.90 8.20 -2.75
CA ILE A 120 -4.51 9.36 -2.12
C ILE A 120 -4.33 9.32 -0.61
N GLU A 121 -4.40 10.47 0.02
CA GLU A 121 -4.51 10.64 1.46
C GLU A 121 -5.92 11.04 1.81
N LYS A 122 -6.45 10.56 2.93
CA LYS A 122 -7.76 10.96 3.41
C LYS A 122 -7.76 11.21 4.91
N LYS A 123 -8.47 12.26 5.34
CA LYS A 123 -8.70 12.60 6.74
C LYS A 123 -10.16 13.00 6.92
N PHE A 124 -10.79 12.58 8.00
CA PHE A 124 -12.13 13.05 8.36
C PHE A 124 -12.00 14.28 9.25
N ASP A 125 -12.67 15.37 8.90
CA ASP A 125 -12.61 16.66 9.62
C ASP A 125 -13.75 16.86 10.64
N GLY A 126 -14.65 15.88 10.75
CA GLY A 126 -15.87 15.95 11.57
C GLY A 126 -17.15 16.16 10.75
N HIS A 127 -17.03 16.60 9.50
CA HIS A 127 -18.16 16.85 8.60
C HIS A 127 -18.04 16.07 7.28
N THR A 128 -16.87 16.07 6.66
CA THR A 128 -16.61 15.40 5.39
C THR A 128 -15.22 14.77 5.37
N ILE A 129 -14.94 13.99 4.34
CA ILE A 129 -13.58 13.51 4.10
C ILE A 129 -12.82 14.58 3.31
N CYS A 130 -11.63 14.93 3.79
CA CYS A 130 -10.68 15.76 3.08
C CYS A 130 -9.68 14.83 2.39
N ILE A 131 -9.48 15.02 1.09
CA ILE A 131 -8.69 14.14 0.24
C ILE A 131 -7.51 14.90 -0.35
N GLY A 132 -6.32 14.33 -0.24
CA GLY A 132 -5.13 14.75 -0.97
C GLY A 132 -4.82 13.72 -2.06
N ILE A 133 -4.38 14.17 -3.22
CA ILE A 133 -3.91 13.28 -4.28
C ILE A 133 -2.40 13.20 -4.13
N ARG A 134 -1.85 11.98 -4.11
CA ARG A 134 -0.41 11.81 -4.22
C ARG A 134 -0.07 11.85 -5.71
N PRO A 135 0.54 12.94 -6.22
CA PRO A 135 0.85 13.03 -7.63
C PRO A 135 1.83 11.92 -8.02
N LEU A 136 1.94 11.71 -9.34
CA LEU A 136 3.08 10.98 -9.90
C LEU A 136 4.38 11.61 -9.36
N PRO A 137 5.44 10.82 -9.15
CA PRO A 137 6.66 11.26 -8.48
C PRO A 137 7.38 12.35 -9.30
N THR A 138 6.99 13.62 -9.11
CA THR A 138 7.65 14.81 -9.67
C THR A 138 7.52 16.08 -8.81
N THR A 139 6.92 16.08 -7.61
CA THR A 139 6.91 17.28 -6.73
C THR A 139 6.98 16.95 -5.23
N PRO A 140 7.67 17.77 -4.41
CA PRO A 140 7.96 17.47 -3.01
C PRO A 140 6.76 17.79 -2.07
N PRO A 141 6.53 17.00 -1.00
CA PRO A 141 5.45 17.21 -0.05
C PRO A 141 5.78 18.29 1.02
N PRO A 142 4.76 18.87 1.68
CA PRO A 142 4.93 19.75 2.84
C PRO A 142 5.35 18.97 4.11
N LYS A 143 6.00 19.67 5.04
CA LYS A 143 6.62 19.12 6.26
C LYS A 143 5.58 18.63 7.28
N ASP A 144 5.55 17.34 7.54
CA ASP A 144 4.75 16.71 8.61
C ASP A 144 5.46 16.78 9.98
N PRO A 145 4.70 16.70 11.10
CA PRO A 145 5.23 16.74 12.47
C PRO A 145 6.19 15.57 12.74
N SER A 146 7.18 15.79 13.62
CA SER A 146 8.20 14.80 13.98
C SER A 146 7.55 13.50 14.48
N LEU A 147 7.69 12.42 13.70
CA LEU A 147 7.20 11.10 14.05
C LEU A 147 8.01 10.50 15.21
N PRO A 148 7.39 9.68 16.08
CA PRO A 148 8.10 8.97 17.14
C PRO A 148 9.20 8.05 16.60
N GLU A 149 10.27 7.88 17.38
CA GLU A 149 11.33 6.92 17.09
C GLU A 149 10.80 5.48 17.09
N VAL A 150 11.35 4.67 16.18
CA VAL A 150 10.99 3.26 16.03
C VAL A 150 12.23 2.37 15.95
N LEU A 151 12.12 1.14 16.45
CA LEU A 151 13.21 0.17 16.51
C LEU A 151 12.72 -1.23 16.10
N PRO A 152 13.52 -2.02 15.36
CA PRO A 152 13.22 -3.42 15.10
C PRO A 152 13.23 -4.27 16.38
N ASP A 153 12.31 -5.23 16.49
CA ASP A 153 12.24 -6.19 17.60
C ASP A 153 11.56 -7.52 17.19
N ALA A 154 11.61 -8.52 18.06
CA ALA A 154 10.86 -9.76 17.91
C ALA A 154 9.35 -9.52 18.00
N PHE A 155 8.59 -10.18 17.12
CA PHE A 155 7.14 -10.19 17.18
C PHE A 155 6.67 -10.89 18.47
N ASN A 156 5.84 -10.21 19.26
CA ASN A 156 5.20 -10.78 20.42
C ASN A 156 3.73 -11.14 20.09
N PRO A 157 3.36 -12.44 20.04
CA PRO A 157 2.00 -12.85 19.68
C PRO A 157 0.92 -12.41 20.69
N ARG A 158 1.30 -11.97 21.88
CA ARG A 158 0.36 -11.47 22.90
C ARG A 158 0.01 -9.99 22.70
N THR A 159 0.95 -9.17 22.26
CA THR A 159 0.80 -7.72 22.16
C THR A 159 0.67 -7.23 20.72
N ASP A 160 1.42 -7.84 19.79
CA ASP A 160 1.62 -7.30 18.44
C ASP A 160 0.60 -7.85 17.44
N THR A 161 -0.01 -9.01 17.74
CA THR A 161 -0.91 -9.71 16.81
C THR A 161 -2.08 -8.83 16.35
N ILE A 162 -2.74 -8.12 17.26
CA ILE A 162 -3.95 -7.36 16.91
C ILE A 162 -3.59 -6.08 16.12
N PRO A 163 -2.62 -5.25 16.54
CA PRO A 163 -2.16 -4.12 15.74
C PRO A 163 -1.70 -4.54 14.34
N ILE A 164 -0.86 -5.58 14.25
CA ILE A 164 -0.35 -6.07 12.95
C ILE A 164 -1.47 -6.65 12.10
N ALA A 165 -2.42 -7.39 12.66
CA ALA A 165 -3.55 -7.91 11.89
C ALA A 165 -4.40 -6.78 11.27
N ASN A 166 -4.61 -5.67 11.99
CA ASN A 166 -5.31 -4.51 11.45
C ASN A 166 -4.49 -3.78 10.37
N LEU A 167 -3.18 -3.67 10.57
CA LEU A 167 -2.26 -3.10 9.57
C LEU A 167 -2.30 -3.92 8.26
N LEU A 168 -2.15 -5.24 8.36
CA LEU A 168 -2.24 -6.17 7.24
C LEU A 168 -3.62 -6.09 6.54
N ALA A 169 -4.71 -6.08 7.31
CA ALA A 169 -6.06 -6.01 6.76
C ALA A 169 -6.28 -4.72 5.96
N ARG A 170 -5.84 -3.57 6.50
CA ARG A 170 -5.86 -2.28 5.79
C ARG A 170 -5.05 -2.35 4.49
N ASN A 171 -3.82 -2.85 4.58
CA ASN A 171 -2.89 -2.91 3.45
C ASN A 171 -3.38 -3.85 2.33
N TYR A 172 -4.16 -4.87 2.66
CA TYR A 172 -4.69 -5.83 1.70
C TYR A 172 -6.13 -5.58 1.25
N SER A 173 -6.82 -4.60 1.85
CA SER A 173 -8.25 -4.29 1.58
C SER A 173 -8.59 -4.02 0.11
N TRP A 174 -7.61 -3.69 -0.73
CA TRP A 174 -7.80 -3.46 -2.17
C TRP A 174 -7.82 -4.75 -3.01
N MET A 175 -7.39 -5.90 -2.48
CA MET A 175 -7.27 -7.16 -3.21
C MET A 175 -8.58 -7.94 -3.32
N ASP A 176 -9.39 -7.98 -2.25
CA ASP A 176 -10.62 -8.76 -2.25
C ASP A 176 -11.87 -7.87 -2.47
N LYS A 177 -12.89 -8.47 -3.09
CA LYS A 177 -14.23 -7.89 -3.25
C LYS A 177 -15.09 -8.12 -2.00
N ASP A 178 -14.78 -9.14 -1.20
CA ASP A 178 -15.47 -9.47 0.05
C ASP A 178 -14.70 -8.93 1.27
N PRO A 179 -15.24 -7.95 2.00
CA PRO A 179 -14.61 -7.43 3.23
C PRO A 179 -14.43 -8.47 4.33
N SER A 180 -15.21 -9.57 4.31
CA SER A 180 -15.13 -10.63 5.32
C SER A 180 -13.93 -11.57 5.13
N ALA A 181 -13.40 -11.66 3.90
CA ALA A 181 -12.24 -12.51 3.58
C ALA A 181 -10.95 -11.98 4.22
N ILE A 182 -10.83 -10.66 4.41
CA ILE A 182 -9.69 -9.97 5.02
C ILE A 182 -10.05 -9.50 6.45
N ALA A 183 -10.68 -10.38 7.22
CA ALA A 183 -11.05 -10.06 8.60
C ALA A 183 -9.79 -10.03 9.50
N PRO A 184 -9.55 -8.95 10.29
CA PRO A 184 -8.44 -8.89 11.24
C PRO A 184 -8.41 -10.07 12.22
N GLN A 185 -9.57 -10.62 12.59
CA GLN A 185 -9.66 -11.80 13.44
C GLN A 185 -9.02 -13.04 12.78
N LYS A 186 -9.24 -13.26 11.48
CA LYS A 186 -8.63 -14.37 10.73
C LYS A 186 -7.12 -14.20 10.70
N ILE A 187 -6.65 -13.01 10.29
CA ILE A 187 -5.22 -12.70 10.23
C ILE A 187 -4.57 -12.89 11.61
N ALA A 188 -5.21 -12.44 12.68
CA ALA A 188 -4.71 -12.62 14.05
C ALA A 188 -4.53 -14.10 14.44
N LYS A 189 -5.44 -14.99 14.03
CA LYS A 189 -5.29 -16.44 14.26
C LYS A 189 -4.09 -17.00 13.51
N ILE A 190 -3.93 -16.61 12.24
CA ILE A 190 -2.82 -17.03 11.38
C ILE A 190 -1.48 -16.60 11.96
N LEU A 191 -1.34 -15.31 12.34
CA LEU A 191 -0.11 -14.79 12.92
C LEU A 191 0.29 -15.51 14.22
N ARG A 192 -0.68 -15.85 15.07
CA ARG A 192 -0.41 -16.64 16.29
C ARG A 192 0.04 -18.05 15.96
N CYS A 193 -0.58 -18.68 14.97
CA CYS A 193 -0.21 -20.02 14.52
C CYS A 193 1.23 -20.05 13.97
N TRP A 194 1.59 -19.07 13.13
CA TRP A 194 2.95 -18.94 12.62
C TRP A 194 3.96 -18.64 13.73
N ALA A 195 3.62 -17.75 14.66
CA ALA A 195 4.50 -17.43 15.79
C ALA A 195 4.70 -18.63 16.73
N GLN A 196 3.74 -19.55 16.82
CA GLN A 196 3.88 -20.79 17.58
C GLN A 196 4.81 -21.79 16.88
N GLN A 197 4.73 -21.87 15.55
CA GLN A 197 5.56 -22.80 14.76
C GLN A 197 7.01 -22.33 14.62
N TYR A 198 7.21 -21.04 14.32
CA TYR A 198 8.55 -20.47 14.14
C TYR A 198 8.61 -18.98 14.51
N PRO A 199 8.75 -18.63 15.80
CA PRO A 199 8.76 -17.25 16.26
C PRO A 199 9.98 -16.44 15.78
N LYS A 200 11.14 -17.09 15.57
CA LYS A 200 12.40 -16.42 15.18
C LYS A 200 12.24 -15.64 13.88
N GLY A 201 11.47 -16.17 12.93
CA GLY A 201 11.22 -15.55 11.63
C GLY A 201 10.24 -14.37 11.64
N MET A 202 9.60 -14.05 12.77
CA MET A 202 8.62 -12.96 12.86
C MET A 202 9.21 -11.74 13.56
N ARG A 203 9.35 -10.64 12.83
CA ARG A 203 10.00 -9.40 13.27
C ARG A 203 9.05 -8.21 13.12
N VAL A 204 9.11 -7.25 14.02
CA VAL A 204 8.30 -6.03 13.97
C VAL A 204 9.17 -4.78 14.01
N LEU A 205 8.64 -3.69 13.48
CA LEU A 205 9.16 -2.35 13.75
C LEU A 205 8.25 -1.73 14.81
N ARG A 206 8.81 -1.32 15.95
CA ARG A 206 8.05 -0.92 17.14
C ARG A 206 8.36 0.51 17.52
N ARG A 207 7.33 1.29 17.88
CA ARG A 207 7.51 2.63 18.46
C ARG A 207 8.13 2.55 19.84
N CYS A 208 9.09 3.43 20.10
CA CYS A 208 9.79 3.47 21.39
C CYS A 208 8.93 4.06 22.52
N ASP A 209 8.00 4.95 22.18
CA ASP A 209 7.20 5.69 23.16
C ASP A 209 6.07 4.87 23.78
N ASN A 210 5.43 4.00 23.00
CA ASN A 210 4.24 3.27 23.41
C ASN A 210 4.25 1.79 23.04
N LEU A 211 5.38 1.29 22.52
CA LEU A 211 5.59 -0.12 22.17
C LEU A 211 4.64 -0.66 21.10
N THR A 212 3.91 0.20 20.37
CA THR A 212 3.01 -0.23 19.31
C THR A 212 3.82 -0.65 18.08
N ALA A 213 3.52 -1.84 17.56
CA ALA A 213 4.10 -2.33 16.31
C ALA A 213 3.51 -1.57 15.10
N VAL A 214 4.38 -0.99 14.29
CA VAL A 214 4.06 -0.19 13.10
C VAL A 214 4.67 -0.77 11.82
N GLY A 215 5.36 -1.91 11.92
CA GLY A 215 5.85 -2.67 10.76
C GLY A 215 5.96 -4.15 11.10
N ILE A 216 5.97 -4.99 10.07
CA ILE A 216 6.03 -6.46 10.19
C ILE A 216 6.89 -7.02 9.06
N ASN A 217 7.74 -7.99 9.40
CA ASN A 217 8.52 -8.81 8.49
C ASN A 217 8.38 -10.27 8.92
N ILE A 218 7.93 -11.13 8.01
CA ILE A 218 7.65 -12.55 8.27
C ILE A 218 8.52 -13.37 7.31
N LEU A 219 9.63 -13.87 7.84
CA LEU A 219 10.54 -14.81 7.20
C LEU A 219 10.07 -16.23 7.52
N PHE A 220 9.45 -16.88 6.55
CA PHE A 220 8.78 -18.16 6.73
C PHE A 220 9.63 -19.27 6.08
N PRO A 221 10.33 -20.11 6.85
CA PRO A 221 11.10 -21.22 6.28
C PRO A 221 10.11 -22.23 5.70
N VAL A 222 10.32 -22.64 4.45
CA VAL A 222 9.34 -23.41 3.68
C VAL A 222 9.73 -24.89 3.69
N ALA A 223 8.80 -25.74 4.11
CA ALA A 223 8.98 -27.19 4.01
C ALA A 223 9.08 -27.60 2.54
N SER A 224 9.96 -28.56 2.21
CA SER A 224 10.29 -28.93 0.83
C SER A 224 9.07 -29.31 -0.01
N GLU A 225 8.03 -29.93 0.58
CA GLU A 225 6.80 -30.26 -0.14
C GLU A 225 6.01 -29.04 -0.66
N SER A 226 6.28 -27.85 -0.11
CA SER A 226 5.58 -26.61 -0.45
C SER A 226 6.34 -25.76 -1.48
N GLU A 227 7.59 -26.09 -1.80
CA GLU A 227 8.42 -25.28 -2.72
C GLU A 227 7.86 -25.22 -4.15
N VAL A 228 7.18 -26.30 -4.59
CA VAL A 228 6.49 -26.35 -5.88
C VAL A 228 5.52 -25.18 -6.09
N ASN A 229 4.98 -24.60 -5.01
CA ASN A 229 4.04 -23.49 -5.07
C ASN A 229 4.67 -22.18 -5.56
N PHE A 230 5.99 -22.00 -5.46
CA PHE A 230 6.69 -20.84 -6.03
C PHE A 230 6.69 -20.84 -7.57
N PHE A 231 6.40 -21.98 -8.18
CA PHE A 231 6.30 -22.15 -9.63
C PHE A 231 4.86 -22.14 -10.12
N LEU A 232 3.89 -21.99 -9.21
CA LEU A 232 2.47 -21.83 -9.52
C LEU A 232 2.06 -20.35 -9.52
N PRO A 233 0.91 -20.01 -10.14
CA PRO A 233 0.39 -18.64 -10.10
C PRO A 233 0.29 -18.09 -8.66
N PRO A 234 0.87 -16.90 -8.39
CA PRO A 234 0.87 -16.23 -7.08
C PRO A 234 -0.48 -16.14 -6.37
N THR A 235 -1.57 -16.08 -7.14
CA THR A 235 -2.94 -15.96 -6.62
C THR A 235 -3.34 -17.12 -5.73
N LYS A 236 -2.73 -18.30 -5.91
CA LYS A 236 -2.98 -19.47 -5.07
C LYS A 236 -2.33 -19.37 -3.68
N SER A 237 -1.45 -18.40 -3.46
CA SER A 237 -0.62 -18.27 -2.26
C SER A 237 -1.09 -17.19 -1.28
N LEU A 238 -2.19 -16.50 -1.60
CA LEU A 238 -2.73 -15.34 -0.87
C LEU A 238 -3.50 -15.70 0.40
N TYR A 239 -2.93 -16.52 1.28
CA TYR A 239 -3.63 -17.09 2.44
C TYR A 239 -4.18 -16.05 3.44
N LEU A 240 -3.48 -14.92 3.60
CA LEU A 240 -3.91 -13.82 4.48
C LEU A 240 -5.16 -13.09 3.95
N THR A 241 -5.50 -13.26 2.67
CA THR A 241 -6.45 -12.39 1.96
C THR A 241 -7.48 -13.14 1.14
N THR A 242 -7.51 -14.48 1.22
CA THR A 242 -8.55 -15.33 0.63
C THR A 242 -9.37 -15.98 1.73
N SER A 243 -10.51 -16.60 1.39
CA SER A 243 -11.30 -17.42 2.32
C SER A 243 -10.73 -18.82 2.57
N THR A 244 -9.59 -19.17 1.98
CA THR A 244 -8.98 -20.50 2.11
C THR A 244 -8.71 -20.84 3.57
N GLU A 245 -9.09 -22.06 3.99
CA GLU A 245 -8.92 -22.55 5.36
C GLU A 245 -7.49 -23.05 5.61
N VAL A 246 -6.89 -23.70 4.62
CA VAL A 246 -5.57 -24.31 4.70
C VAL A 246 -4.51 -23.42 4.05
N ASP A 247 -3.40 -23.20 4.75
CA ASP A 247 -2.25 -22.51 4.19
C ASP A 247 -1.58 -23.41 3.12
N PRO A 248 -1.42 -22.95 1.87
CA PRO A 248 -0.73 -23.73 0.83
C PRO A 248 0.76 -23.93 1.13
N PHE A 249 1.35 -23.11 2.01
CA PHE A 249 2.73 -23.28 2.47
C PHE A 249 2.76 -23.81 3.90
N LYS A 250 3.67 -24.76 4.14
CA LYS A 250 3.97 -25.25 5.49
C LYS A 250 5.32 -24.71 5.97
N ILE A 251 5.40 -24.43 7.27
CA ILE A 251 6.64 -24.02 7.93
C ILE A 251 7.52 -25.26 8.10
N ALA A 252 8.78 -25.19 7.68
CA ALA A 252 9.77 -26.22 7.96
C ALA A 252 10.13 -26.27 9.44
N THR A 253 10.44 -27.46 9.96
CA THR A 253 10.84 -27.60 11.37
C THR A 253 12.34 -27.33 11.51
N PRO A 254 12.81 -26.59 12.53
CA PRO A 254 14.24 -26.38 12.76
C PRO A 254 15.02 -27.71 12.75
N GLY A 255 16.15 -27.73 12.04
CA GLY A 255 16.97 -28.92 11.80
C GLY A 255 16.61 -29.70 10.53
N ASP A 256 15.57 -29.29 9.80
CA ASP A 256 15.20 -29.89 8.52
C ASP A 256 16.29 -29.61 7.46
N PRO A 257 17.00 -30.64 6.97
CA PRO A 257 18.05 -30.46 5.97
C PRO A 257 17.50 -30.14 4.58
N ASP A 258 16.22 -30.42 4.31
CA ASP A 258 15.61 -30.21 3.00
C ASP A 258 14.97 -28.82 2.86
N CYS A 259 15.00 -28.01 3.92
CA CYS A 259 14.55 -26.62 3.88
C CYS A 259 15.58 -25.75 3.14
N THR A 260 15.33 -25.49 1.86
CA THR A 260 16.21 -24.64 1.03
C THR A 260 15.67 -23.22 0.85
N SER A 261 14.38 -23.01 1.11
CA SER A 261 13.67 -21.79 0.74
C SER A 261 13.07 -21.04 1.94
N ILE A 262 13.11 -19.72 1.89
CA ILE A 262 12.29 -18.83 2.72
C ILE A 262 11.27 -18.11 1.86
N PHE A 263 10.04 -18.02 2.38
CA PHE A 263 9.03 -17.10 1.88
C PHE A 263 8.94 -15.87 2.79
N VAL A 264 9.22 -14.69 2.26
CA VAL A 264 8.81 -13.41 2.87
C VAL A 264 7.29 -13.28 2.75
N ARG A 265 6.54 -13.79 3.73
CA ARG A 265 5.06 -13.83 3.73
C ARG A 265 4.45 -12.44 3.82
N SER A 266 5.15 -11.53 4.48
CA SER A 266 4.79 -10.13 4.56
C SER A 266 6.00 -9.31 4.94
N TRP A 267 6.20 -8.19 4.25
CA TRP A 267 7.10 -7.13 4.66
C TRP A 267 6.36 -5.82 4.44
N MET A 268 6.16 -5.05 5.51
CA MET A 268 5.54 -3.73 5.42
C MET A 268 5.87 -2.84 6.60
N ILE A 269 5.84 -1.55 6.36
CA ILE A 269 5.90 -0.49 7.36
C ILE A 269 4.67 0.39 7.13
N ASP A 270 3.96 0.75 8.20
CA ASP A 270 2.83 1.68 8.14
C ASP A 270 3.32 2.98 7.47
N PRO A 271 2.66 3.47 6.40
CA PRO A 271 3.22 4.50 5.55
C PRO A 271 3.83 5.71 6.28
N PRO A 272 3.25 6.27 7.36
CA PRO A 272 3.89 7.37 8.07
C PRO A 272 5.33 7.08 8.51
N TYR A 273 5.64 5.85 8.91
CA TYR A 273 6.97 5.47 9.42
C TYR A 273 7.93 4.98 8.33
N MET A 274 7.52 5.05 7.05
CA MET A 274 8.28 4.51 5.92
C MET A 274 9.35 5.50 5.42
N GLN A 275 10.31 5.83 6.29
CA GLN A 275 11.46 6.67 5.93
C GLN A 275 12.74 5.82 5.76
N ARG A 276 13.71 6.35 4.99
CA ARG A 276 14.94 5.64 4.59
C ARG A 276 15.62 4.93 5.74
N GLN A 277 15.80 5.64 6.86
CA GLN A 277 16.49 5.12 8.02
C GLN A 277 15.74 3.92 8.62
N GLN A 278 14.42 4.01 8.78
CA GLN A 278 13.60 2.95 9.34
C GLN A 278 13.55 1.73 8.42
N MET A 279 13.47 1.93 7.10
CA MET A 279 13.55 0.82 6.14
C MET A 279 14.90 0.12 6.20
N TYR A 280 16.00 0.88 6.21
CA TYR A 280 17.34 0.30 6.36
C TYR A 280 17.46 -0.50 7.66
N GLN A 281 17.07 0.08 8.79
CA GLN A 281 17.11 -0.61 10.10
C GLN A 281 16.29 -1.90 10.07
N PHE A 282 15.11 -1.88 9.45
CA PHE A 282 14.23 -3.04 9.43
C PHE A 282 14.69 -4.14 8.46
N LEU A 283 15.27 -3.77 7.32
CA LEU A 283 15.92 -4.72 6.41
C LEU A 283 17.16 -5.35 7.03
N GLU A 284 17.94 -4.57 7.78
CA GLU A 284 19.12 -5.04 8.49
C GLU A 284 18.77 -6.00 9.63
N ASP A 285 17.68 -5.75 10.38
CA ASP A 285 17.12 -6.73 11.34
C ASP A 285 16.67 -8.02 10.64
N GLY A 286 16.03 -7.90 9.47
CA GLY A 286 15.71 -9.06 8.63
C GLY A 286 16.94 -9.84 8.17
N ARG A 287 18.02 -9.15 7.77
CA ARG A 287 19.29 -9.78 7.36
C ARG A 287 19.95 -10.52 8.53
N LYS A 288 19.99 -9.92 9.71
CA LYS A 288 20.50 -10.58 10.93
C LYS A 288 19.66 -11.79 11.32
N THR A 289 18.34 -11.67 11.20
CA THR A 289 17.42 -12.78 11.45
C THR A 289 17.69 -13.92 10.47
N LEU A 290 17.89 -13.61 9.18
CA LEU A 290 18.20 -14.60 8.16
C LEU A 290 19.50 -15.37 8.45
N VAL A 291 20.55 -14.68 8.90
CA VAL A 291 21.79 -15.35 9.36
C VAL A 291 21.50 -16.30 10.53
N ALA A 292 20.71 -15.86 11.51
CA ALA A 292 20.31 -16.71 12.64
C ALA A 292 19.35 -17.87 12.25
N MET A 293 18.69 -17.79 11.09
CA MET A 293 17.89 -18.88 10.53
C MET A 293 18.76 -19.93 9.85
N GLN A 294 19.93 -19.57 9.31
CA GLN A 294 20.86 -20.55 8.71
C GLN A 294 21.41 -21.55 9.75
N GLU A 295 21.42 -21.18 11.04
CA GLU A 295 21.72 -22.13 12.13
C GLU A 295 20.63 -23.20 12.29
N ASP A 296 19.37 -22.83 12.06
CA ASP A 296 18.23 -23.76 12.14
C ASP A 296 18.08 -24.56 10.83
N PHE A 297 18.47 -23.98 9.69
CA PHE A 297 18.29 -24.54 8.34
C PHE A 297 19.59 -24.38 7.53
N PRO A 298 20.55 -25.32 7.66
CA PRO A 298 21.90 -25.16 7.08
C PRO A 298 21.94 -25.05 5.55
N ASN A 299 20.95 -25.62 4.85
CA ASN A 299 20.88 -25.63 3.38
C ASN A 299 20.02 -24.50 2.81
N LEU A 300 19.63 -23.53 3.64
CA LEU A 300 18.83 -22.38 3.25
C LEU A 300 19.60 -21.49 2.26
N CYS A 301 19.11 -21.41 1.03
CA CYS A 301 19.78 -20.73 -0.08
C CYS A 301 18.87 -19.81 -0.91
N ASP A 302 17.55 -19.93 -0.80
CA ASP A 302 16.60 -19.22 -1.65
C ASP A 302 15.62 -18.33 -0.87
N ILE A 303 15.38 -17.10 -1.37
CA ILE A 303 14.37 -16.18 -0.82
C ILE A 303 13.34 -15.88 -1.89
N TYR A 304 12.07 -16.14 -1.57
CA TYR A 304 10.92 -15.79 -2.39
C TYR A 304 10.06 -14.75 -1.69
N ALA A 305 9.47 -13.84 -2.46
CA ALA A 305 8.52 -12.87 -1.97
C ALA A 305 7.41 -12.62 -2.99
N LEU A 306 6.23 -12.23 -2.50
CA LEU A 306 5.15 -11.73 -3.35
C LEU A 306 5.21 -10.22 -3.44
N ALA A 307 5.21 -9.70 -4.66
CA ALA A 307 5.00 -8.27 -4.91
C ALA A 307 3.50 -7.95 -4.77
N ILE A 308 3.08 -7.70 -3.53
CA ILE A 308 1.67 -7.44 -3.25
C ILE A 308 1.35 -5.95 -3.41
N HIS A 309 2.12 -5.05 -2.78
CA HIS A 309 1.74 -3.63 -2.71
C HIS A 309 2.66 -2.72 -3.55
N PRO A 310 2.11 -1.81 -4.40
CA PRO A 310 2.89 -0.91 -5.25
C PRO A 310 3.88 -0.01 -4.51
N ILE A 311 3.56 0.34 -3.27
CA ILE A 311 4.42 1.20 -2.43
C ILE A 311 5.82 0.60 -2.21
N TYR A 312 5.97 -0.73 -2.37
CA TYR A 312 7.23 -1.45 -2.22
C TYR A 312 7.82 -1.91 -3.57
N GLU A 313 7.23 -1.50 -4.69
CA GLU A 313 7.65 -1.97 -6.01
C GLU A 313 9.07 -1.55 -6.37
N GLU A 314 9.52 -0.38 -5.94
CA GLU A 314 10.91 0.06 -6.13
C GLU A 314 11.88 -0.59 -5.15
N LEU A 315 11.40 -1.01 -3.96
CA LEU A 315 12.24 -1.63 -2.94
C LEU A 315 12.83 -2.94 -3.44
N GLN A 316 11.97 -3.83 -3.95
CA GLN A 316 12.36 -5.18 -4.37
C GLN A 316 13.56 -5.21 -5.33
N PRO A 317 13.55 -4.52 -6.49
CA PRO A 317 14.70 -4.53 -7.39
C PRO A 317 15.94 -3.86 -6.77
N ALA A 318 15.78 -2.85 -5.91
CA ALA A 318 16.91 -2.21 -5.25
C ALA A 318 17.65 -3.15 -4.28
N ILE A 319 16.93 -4.05 -3.63
CA ILE A 319 17.52 -5.13 -2.80
C ILE A 319 17.82 -6.41 -3.59
N GLY A 320 17.78 -6.34 -4.93
CA GLY A 320 18.24 -7.37 -5.85
C GLY A 320 17.24 -8.48 -6.17
N PHE A 321 15.98 -8.35 -5.74
CA PHE A 321 14.94 -9.29 -6.13
C PHE A 321 14.58 -9.11 -7.61
N HIS A 322 14.38 -10.21 -8.31
CA HIS A 322 13.93 -10.20 -9.70
C HIS A 322 12.62 -10.96 -9.86
N LYS A 323 11.82 -10.54 -10.86
CA LYS A 323 10.53 -11.15 -11.17
C LYS A 323 10.74 -12.52 -11.81
N THR A 324 9.97 -13.52 -11.39
CA THR A 324 10.05 -14.88 -11.95
C THR A 324 8.77 -15.26 -12.67
N CYS A 325 7.73 -15.64 -11.94
CA CYS A 325 6.45 -16.09 -12.48
C CYS A 325 5.35 -15.05 -12.22
N GLN A 326 4.59 -14.71 -13.27
CA GLN A 326 3.42 -13.83 -13.21
C GLN A 326 2.19 -14.58 -13.73
N ALA A 327 1.04 -14.39 -13.09
CA ALA A 327 -0.20 -14.94 -13.64
C ALA A 327 -0.69 -14.08 -14.82
N PRO A 328 -1.14 -14.67 -15.95
CA PRO A 328 -1.51 -13.92 -17.17
C PRO A 328 -2.58 -12.83 -17.01
N GLN A 329 -3.36 -12.89 -15.91
CA GLN A 329 -4.45 -11.94 -15.61
C GLN A 329 -4.30 -11.26 -14.24
N SER A 330 -3.15 -11.44 -13.57
CA SER A 330 -2.88 -10.82 -12.28
C SER A 330 -1.70 -9.87 -12.39
N LEU A 331 -1.79 -8.77 -11.64
CA LEU A 331 -0.65 -7.89 -11.40
C LEU A 331 0.30 -8.45 -10.33
N LEU A 332 -0.07 -9.57 -9.69
CA LEU A 332 0.77 -10.27 -8.73
C LEU A 332 1.80 -11.14 -9.46
N TYR A 333 3.03 -11.05 -9.01
CA TYR A 333 4.16 -11.86 -9.47
C TYR A 333 5.00 -12.33 -8.29
N TRP A 334 5.65 -13.47 -8.49
CA TRP A 334 6.71 -13.94 -7.62
C TRP A 334 7.98 -13.13 -7.88
N THR A 335 8.72 -12.91 -6.81
CA THR A 335 10.07 -12.38 -6.85
C THR A 335 11.02 -13.30 -6.12
N TYR A 336 12.26 -13.35 -6.57
CA TYR A 336 13.28 -14.28 -6.10
C TYR A 336 14.63 -13.58 -5.91
N GLN A 337 15.39 -14.03 -4.92
CA GLN A 337 16.77 -13.64 -4.66
C GLN A 337 17.49 -14.78 -3.88
N PRO A 338 18.72 -15.19 -4.28
CA PRO A 338 19.52 -16.09 -3.47
C PRO A 338 19.93 -15.46 -2.12
N VAL A 339 19.89 -16.25 -1.05
CA VAL A 339 20.24 -15.85 0.32
C VAL A 339 21.64 -15.23 0.37
N ASP A 340 22.65 -15.91 -0.18
CA ASP A 340 24.04 -15.43 -0.14
C ASP A 340 24.21 -14.04 -0.78
N ARG A 341 23.49 -13.80 -1.88
CA ARG A 341 23.53 -12.49 -2.57
C ARG A 341 22.83 -11.41 -1.75
N TYR A 342 21.71 -11.75 -1.11
CA TYR A 342 21.02 -10.83 -0.23
C TYR A 342 21.88 -10.48 1.00
N LEU A 343 22.53 -11.47 1.61
CA LEU A 343 23.39 -11.29 2.78
C LEU A 343 24.64 -10.44 2.48
N ALA A 344 25.16 -10.51 1.25
CA ALA A 344 26.32 -9.75 0.79
C ALA A 344 25.96 -8.33 0.29
N LEU A 345 24.69 -7.97 0.21
CA LEU A 345 24.24 -6.67 -0.30
C LEU A 345 24.54 -5.54 0.69
N ASP A 346 25.03 -4.40 0.19
CA ASP A 346 25.02 -3.16 0.96
C ASP A 346 23.59 -2.61 1.01
N LEU A 347 22.83 -3.04 2.02
CA LEU A 347 21.45 -2.60 2.26
C LEU A 347 21.35 -1.09 2.47
N LYS A 348 22.40 -0.46 3.04
CA LYS A 348 22.38 0.99 3.28
C LYS A 348 22.45 1.74 1.95
N GLN A 349 23.34 1.32 1.05
CA GLN A 349 23.44 1.90 -0.29
C GLN A 349 22.20 1.58 -1.13
N ALA A 350 21.68 0.35 -1.07
CA ALA A 350 20.49 -0.06 -1.79
C ALA A 350 19.28 0.82 -1.43
N VAL A 351 19.04 1.05 -0.13
CA VAL A 351 17.94 1.92 0.35
C VAL A 351 18.19 3.39 0.03
N ALA A 352 19.45 3.86 0.05
CA ALA A 352 19.78 5.23 -0.29
C ALA A 352 19.43 5.58 -1.74
N ASN A 353 19.56 4.62 -2.66
CA ASN A 353 19.25 4.77 -4.08
C ASN A 353 17.74 4.71 -4.38
N LEU A 354 16.91 4.34 -3.39
CA LEU A 354 15.47 4.34 -3.59
C LEU A 354 14.97 5.77 -3.74
N LYS A 355 14.18 5.97 -4.80
CA LYS A 355 13.35 7.16 -4.97
C LYS A 355 12.15 7.01 -4.06
N LEU A 356 12.41 7.10 -2.76
CA LEU A 356 11.39 7.19 -1.74
C LEU A 356 10.81 8.59 -1.80
N ASP A 357 10.02 8.85 -2.82
CA ASP A 357 9.08 9.99 -2.85
C ASP A 357 7.92 9.76 -1.85
N LEU A 358 8.14 8.89 -0.86
CA LEU A 358 7.29 8.69 0.30
C LEU A 358 7.70 9.64 1.44
N PHE A 359 8.99 9.95 1.64
CA PHE A 359 9.47 11.01 2.54
C PHE A 359 10.91 11.41 2.17
N PRO A 360 11.17 12.65 1.73
CA PRO A 360 12.54 13.15 1.68
C PRO A 360 13.03 13.42 3.11
N SER A 361 14.04 12.68 3.55
CA SER A 361 14.93 13.09 4.62
C SER A 361 15.83 14.21 4.11
N ASP A 362 15.84 15.35 4.79
CA ASP A 362 16.87 16.37 4.64
C ASP A 362 18.27 15.77 4.90
N ARG A 363 19.26 16.43 4.32
CA ARG A 363 20.70 16.11 4.34
C ARG A 363 21.25 15.68 5.69
#